data_AF-A0A3C7Z8E0-F1
#
_entry.id   AF-A0A3C7Z8E0-F1
#
_cell.length_a   1.000
_cell.length_b   1.000
_cell.length_c   1.000
_cell.angle_alpha   90.00
_cell.angle_beta   90.00
_cell.angle_gamma   90.00
#
_symmetry.space_group_name_H-M   'P 1'
#
loop_
_entity.id
_entity.type
_entity.pdbx_description
1 polymer ?
#
loop_
_entity_poly.entity_id
_entity_poly.type
_entity_poly.pdbx_seq_one_letter_code
_entity_poly.pdbx_strand_id
1 'polypeptide(L)' 'ELISNSERRFYSVESVPETEVVDSNGAGDAFKSGFYVGLVRTGKIDTAIEYGNVLGAYIVKRQGALIEEQGLELLAERY' A
#
# COMPACT_ATOMS: atom_id res chain seq x y z
N GLU A 1 15.92 21.71 -23.15
CA GLU A 1 16.26 20.78 -22.07
C GLU A 1 15.35 21.05 -20.88
N LEU A 2 14.56 20.07 -20.46
CA LEU A 2 13.72 20.16 -19.26
C LEU A 2 14.13 19.01 -18.34
N ILE A 3 15.25 19.18 -17.65
CA ILE A 3 15.52 18.39 -16.45
C ILE A 3 15.27 19.35 -15.30
N SER A 4 14.06 19.26 -14.75
CA SER A 4 13.72 19.97 -13.53
C SER A 4 14.64 19.46 -12.42
N ASN A 5 15.11 20.39 -11.60
CA ASN A 5 15.95 20.14 -10.45
C ASN A 5 15.09 19.51 -9.33
N SER A 6 14.51 18.33 -9.58
CA SER A 6 13.63 17.69 -8.60
C SER A 6 14.49 17.21 -7.43
N GLU A 7 14.25 17.80 -6.26
CA GLU A 7 14.86 17.33 -5.02
C GLU A 7 14.56 15.84 -4.84
N ARG A 8 15.62 15.04 -4.65
CA ARG A 8 15.48 13.62 -4.35
C ARG A 8 14.81 13.47 -2.98
N ARG A 9 13.56 13.01 -2.97
CA ARG A 9 12.82 12.70 -1.74
C ARG A 9 12.88 11.21 -1.48
N PHE A 10 13.33 10.85 -0.28
CA PHE A 10 13.32 9.48 0.22
C PHE A 10 12.14 9.33 1.16
N TYR A 11 11.36 8.28 0.96
CA TYR A 11 10.24 7.93 1.83
C TYR A 11 10.62 6.65 2.57
N SER A 12 10.57 6.70 3.89
CA SER A 12 10.68 5.53 4.77
C SER A 12 9.37 5.45 5.53
N VAL A 13 8.76 4.28 5.51
CA VAL A 13 7.47 4.06 6.17
C VAL A 13 7.61 2.80 7.00
N GLU A 14 7.18 2.89 8.24
CA GLU A 14 7.14 1.77 9.15
C GLU A 14 6.17 0.70 8.64
N SER A 15 6.51 -0.56 8.88
CA SER A 15 5.60 -1.67 8.65
C SER A 15 4.37 -1.54 9.56
N VAL A 16 3.24 -2.10 9.12
CA VAL A 16 2.02 -2.14 9.95
C VAL A 16 2.29 -3.03 11.17
N PRO A 17 2.18 -2.52 12.40
CA PRO A 17 2.51 -3.26 13.60
C PRO A 17 1.57 -4.45 13.80
N GLU A 18 2.04 -5.47 14.53
CA GLU A 18 1.25 -6.66 14.91
C GLU A 18 0.65 -7.42 13.71
N THR A 19 1.37 -7.43 12.60
CA THR A 19 0.99 -8.22 11.42
C THR A 19 1.48 -9.65 11.58
N GLU A 20 0.60 -10.55 12.05
CA GLU A 20 0.84 -11.99 11.95
C GLU A 20 0.90 -12.40 10.47
N VAL A 21 2.03 -12.95 10.03
CA VAL A 21 2.24 -13.35 8.64
C VAL A 21 1.90 -14.83 8.48
N VAL A 22 0.82 -15.11 7.74
CA VAL A 22 0.33 -16.45 7.42
C VAL A 22 0.89 -16.93 6.06
N ASP A 23 0.88 -16.07 5.05
CA ASP A 23 1.42 -16.33 3.70
C ASP A 23 1.87 -15.01 3.07
N SER A 24 3.07 -14.94 2.48
CA SER A 24 3.57 -13.70 1.85
C SER A 24 3.17 -13.53 0.38
N ASN A 25 2.47 -14.50 -0.20
CA ASN A 25 2.02 -14.43 -1.59
C ASN A 25 1.14 -13.20 -1.82
N GLY A 26 1.36 -12.51 -2.95
CA GLY A 26 0.59 -11.31 -3.31
C GLY A 26 0.90 -10.04 -2.49
N ALA A 27 1.74 -10.08 -1.45
CA ALA A 27 2.07 -8.91 -0.63
C ALA A 27 2.52 -7.69 -1.45
N GLY A 28 3.42 -7.91 -2.41
CA GLY A 28 3.93 -6.86 -3.29
C GLY A 28 2.87 -6.32 -4.25
N ASP A 29 1.99 -7.18 -4.76
CA ASP A 29 0.95 -6.76 -5.70
C ASP A 29 -0.20 -6.05 -4.99
N ALA A 30 -0.53 -6.49 -3.77
CA ALA A 30 -1.43 -5.77 -2.86
C ALA A 30 -0.88 -4.38 -2.52
N PHE A 31 0.40 -4.28 -2.16
CA PHE A 31 1.04 -2.99 -1.92
C PHE A 31 0.97 -2.07 -3.14
N LYS A 32 1.38 -2.54 -4.32
CA LYS A 32 1.34 -1.72 -5.55
C LYS A 32 -0.09 -1.28 -5.87
N SER A 33 -1.06 -2.17 -5.74
CA SER A 33 -2.47 -1.87 -6.02
C SER A 33 -2.99 -0.78 -5.08
N GLY A 34 -2.73 -0.91 -3.78
CA GLY A 34 -3.08 0.11 -2.80
C GLY A 34 -2.37 1.43 -3.08
N PHE A 35 -1.07 1.38 -3.36
CA PHE A 35 -0.27 2.55 -3.72
C PHE A 35 -0.83 3.29 -4.93
N TYR A 36 -1.15 2.59 -6.03
CA TYR A 36 -1.72 3.22 -7.21
C TYR A 36 -3.10 3.82 -6.94
N VAL A 37 -3.96 3.13 -6.18
CA VAL A 37 -5.26 3.68 -5.77
C VAL A 37 -5.09 4.95 -4.95
N GLY A 38 -4.23 4.93 -3.93
CA GLY A 38 -3.94 6.08 -3.09
C GLY A 38 -3.35 7.25 -3.89
N LEU A 39 -2.44 6.97 -4.81
CA LEU A 39 -1.84 7.99 -5.67
C LEU A 39 -2.86 8.63 -6.61
N VAL A 40 -3.72 7.84 -7.27
CA VAL A 40 -4.76 8.35 -8.16
C VAL A 40 -5.79 9.19 -7.39
N ARG A 41 -6.17 8.76 -6.18
CA ARG A 41 -7.17 9.47 -5.36
C ARG A 41 -6.64 10.76 -4.75
N THR A 42 -5.38 10.79 -4.32
CA THR A 42 -4.87 11.87 -3.46
C THR A 42 -3.76 12.69 -4.09
N GLY A 43 -3.06 12.16 -5.09
CA GLY A 43 -1.86 12.77 -5.67
C GLY A 43 -0.66 12.83 -4.71
N LYS A 44 -0.75 12.22 -3.51
CA LYS A 44 0.24 12.31 -2.43
C LYS A 44 0.97 10.98 -2.26
N ILE A 45 2.30 11.01 -2.35
CA ILE A 45 3.14 9.80 -2.31
C ILE A 45 3.15 9.16 -0.92
N ASP A 46 3.24 9.97 0.14
CA ASP A 46 3.14 9.53 1.53
C ASP A 46 1.83 8.79 1.79
N THR A 47 0.69 9.40 1.43
CA THR A 47 -0.62 8.74 1.56
C THR A 47 -0.73 7.49 0.70
N ALA A 48 -0.19 7.50 -0.52
CA ALA A 48 -0.16 6.31 -1.37
C ALA A 48 0.61 5.15 -0.73
N ILE A 49 1.75 5.41 -0.07
CA ILE A 49 2.50 4.35 0.63
C ILE A 49 1.66 3.75 1.75
N GLU A 50 0.92 4.55 2.50
CA GLU A 50 0.04 4.05 3.56
C GLU A 50 -1.07 3.14 3.01
N TYR A 51 -1.70 3.51 1.90
CA TYR A 51 -2.68 2.65 1.21
C TYR A 51 -2.06 1.30 0.82
N GLY A 52 -0.85 1.33 0.26
CA GLY A 52 -0.12 0.11 -0.09
C GLY A 52 0.18 -0.75 1.13
N ASN A 53 0.64 -0.13 2.22
CA ASN A 53 0.94 -0.84 3.47
C ASN A 53 -0.29 -1.50 4.08
N VAL A 54 -1.47 -0.86 4.02
CA VAL A 54 -2.71 -1.45 4.53
C VAL A 54 -3.07 -2.71 3.74
N LEU A 55 -3.05 -2.68 2.40
CA LEU A 55 -3.37 -3.86 1.61
C LEU A 55 -2.29 -4.95 1.70
N GLY A 56 -1.02 -4.57 1.76
CA GLY A 56 0.09 -5.49 2.00
C GLY A 56 -0.07 -6.21 3.33
N ALA A 57 -0.36 -5.49 4.41
CA ALA A 57 -0.60 -6.08 5.72
C ALA A 57 -1.88 -6.93 5.78
N TYR A 58 -2.90 -6.58 4.98
CA TYR A 58 -4.14 -7.36 4.87
C TYR A 58 -3.90 -8.72 4.22
N ILE A 59 -3.20 -8.75 3.08
CA ILE A 59 -3.04 -9.99 2.31
C ILE A 59 -2.14 -10.98 3.03
N VAL A 60 -1.10 -10.51 3.73
CA VAL A 60 -0.16 -11.42 4.39
C VAL A 60 -0.75 -12.20 5.56
N LYS A 61 -1.90 -11.76 6.08
CA LYS A 61 -2.68 -12.45 7.13
C LYS A 61 -3.56 -13.57 6.58
N ARG A 62 -3.53 -13.84 5.28
CA ARG A 62 -4.41 -14.77 4.58
C ARG A 62 -3.61 -15.66 3.65
N GLN A 63 -4.14 -16.83 3.33
CA GLN A 63 -3.55 -17.72 2.34
C GLN A 63 -3.92 -17.27 0.92
N GLY A 64 -2.94 -17.27 0.01
CA GLY A 64 -3.15 -16.87 -1.39
C GLY A 64 -2.90 -15.38 -1.64
N ALA A 65 -3.22 -14.92 -2.86
CA ALA A 65 -2.77 -13.62 -3.38
C ALA A 65 -3.91 -12.69 -3.84
N LEU A 66 -5.17 -13.08 -3.65
CA LEU A 66 -6.33 -12.29 -4.08
C LEU A 66 -6.89 -11.47 -2.92
N ILE A 67 -7.20 -10.21 -3.20
CA ILE A 67 -7.86 -9.32 -2.24
C ILE A 67 -9.37 -9.51 -2.36
N GLU A 68 -10.00 -9.87 -1.24
CA GLU A 68 -11.45 -9.95 -1.08
C GLU A 68 -12.04 -8.58 -0.72
N GLU A 69 -13.36 -8.46 -0.75
CA GLU A 69 -14.10 -7.22 -0.50
C GLU A 69 -13.73 -6.57 0.84
N GLN A 70 -13.50 -7.36 1.90
CA GLN A 70 -13.09 -6.85 3.21
C GLN A 70 -11.74 -6.11 3.19
N GLY A 71 -10.85 -6.47 2.26
CA GLY A 71 -9.59 -5.75 2.07
C GLY A 71 -9.80 -4.36 1.48
N LEU A 72 -10.84 -4.18 0.67
CA LEU A 72 -11.21 -2.90 0.08
C LEU A 72 -11.92 -2.00 1.10
N GLU A 73 -12.76 -2.58 1.96
CA GLU A 73 -13.45 -1.87 3.05
C GLU A 73 -12.45 -1.19 4.00
N LEU A 74 -11.33 -1.84 4.32
CA LEU A 74 -10.26 -1.26 5.15
C LEU A 74 -9.68 0.06 4.61
N LEU A 75 -9.66 0.23 3.28
CA LEU A 75 -9.22 1.50 2.70
C LEU A 75 -10.29 2.59 2.84
N ALA A 76 -11.57 2.23 2.72
CA ALA A 76 -12.70 3.17 2.83
C ALA A 76 -12.94 3.66 4.26
N GLU A 77 -12.64 2.83 5.27
CA GLU A 77 -12.74 3.25 6.67
C GLU A 77 -11.61 4.21 7.07
N ARG A 78 -10.46 4.12 6.40
CA ARG A 78 -9.25 4.86 6.77
C ARG A 78 -9.06 6.16 5.99
N TYR A 79 -9.70 6.32 4.83
CA TYR A 79 -9.54 7.46 3.92
C TYR A 79 -10.80 7.78 3.10
#